data_AF-A0A7S1UN53-F1
#
_entry.id   AF-A0A7S1UN53-F1
#
_cell.length_a   1.000
_cell.length_b   1.000
_cell.length_c   1.000
_cell.angle_alpha   90.00
_cell.angle_beta   90.00
_cell.angle_gamma   90.00
#
_symmetry.space_group_name_H-M   'P 1'
#
loop_
_entity.id
_entity.type
_entity.pdbx_description
1 polymer ?
#
loop_
_entity_poly.entity_id
_entity_poly.type
_entity_poly.pdbx_seq_one_letter_code
_entity_poly.pdbx_strand_id
1 'polypeptide(L)'
;CWTTLAPLKYVRKPHLGTDPWNRVISMYGSCQNDDDARAGGSLPYAIILACVNGFVLVLANIYAYRSRDVQTEFSESRYIGTIMSSMLQATVMGLPIAFLVYDQPVTYFIVLSLLIFVVCVAILVFIFLPKR
;
A
#
# COMPACT_ATOMS: atom_id res chain seq x y z
N CYS A 1 1.58 -19.05 0.87
CA CYS A 1 2.39 -19.20 2.09
C CYS A 1 3.75 -18.54 1.86
N TRP A 2 3.84 -17.22 2.01
CA TRP A 2 5.06 -16.46 1.66
C TRP A 2 6.04 -16.43 2.84
N THR A 3 5.57 -16.06 4.03
CA THR A 3 6.41 -15.82 5.22
C THR A 3 7.31 -16.99 5.61
N THR A 4 6.94 -18.24 5.30
CA THR A 4 7.74 -19.43 5.59
C THR A 4 8.71 -19.81 4.46
N LEU A 5 8.34 -19.57 3.20
CA LEU A 5 9.13 -19.96 2.02
C LEU A 5 10.19 -18.90 1.65
N ALA A 6 9.89 -17.63 1.87
CA ALA A 6 10.77 -16.50 1.56
C ALA A 6 10.65 -15.41 2.63
N PRO A 7 11.18 -15.64 3.85
CA PRO A 7 11.13 -14.66 4.93
C PRO A 7 11.98 -13.44 4.60
N LEU A 8 11.46 -12.25 4.90
CA LEU A 8 12.26 -11.02 4.87
C LEU A 8 13.17 -11.00 6.10
N LYS A 9 14.46 -10.75 5.88
CA LYS A 9 15.47 -10.67 6.94
C LYS A 9 15.82 -9.21 7.19
N TYR A 10 16.04 -8.86 8.45
CA TYR A 10 16.52 -7.53 8.82
C TYR A 10 17.99 -7.36 8.42
N VAL A 11 18.27 -6.36 7.60
CA VAL A 11 19.61 -6.01 7.10
C VAL A 11 19.88 -4.53 7.38
N ARG A 12 21.11 -4.21 7.78
CA ARG A 12 21.56 -2.81 7.98
C ARG A 12 22.30 -2.33 6.74
N LYS A 13 21.91 -1.17 6.24
CA LYS A 13 22.56 -0.51 5.10
C LYS A 13 23.12 0.86 5.52
N PRO A 14 24.31 1.24 5.06
CA PRO A 14 24.85 2.57 5.29
C PRO A 14 24.01 3.61 4.54
N HIS A 15 23.83 4.80 5.13
CA HIS A 15 23.33 5.96 4.38
C HIS A 15 24.38 6.43 3.35
N LEU A 16 23.92 7.12 2.29
CA LEU A 16 24.84 7.79 1.37
C LEU A 16 25.60 8.89 2.12
N GLY A 17 26.93 8.79 2.10
CA GLY A 17 27.84 9.74 2.75
C GLY A 17 28.85 9.04 3.64
N THR A 18 30.11 9.43 3.50
CA THR A 18 31.20 9.02 4.38
C THR A 18 31.81 10.25 5.05
N ASP A 19 32.40 10.08 6.21
CA ASP A 19 33.20 11.14 6.83
C ASP A 19 34.51 11.39 6.04
N PRO A 20 35.30 12.43 6.38
CA PRO A 20 36.57 12.70 5.72
C PRO A 20 37.60 11.56 5.80
N TRP A 21 37.38 10.54 6.63
CA TRP A 21 38.21 9.35 6.80
C TRP A 21 37.61 8.10 6.15
N ASN A 22 36.62 8.26 5.26
CA ASN A 22 35.94 7.19 4.55
C ASN A 22 35.20 6.18 5.46
N ARG A 23 34.74 6.62 6.63
CA ARG A 23 33.94 5.84 7.57
C ARG A 23 32.46 6.15 7.39
N VAL A 24 31.63 5.14 7.61
CA VAL A 24 30.17 5.28 7.55
C VAL A 24 29.68 6.13 8.72
N ILE A 25 29.00 7.24 8.43
CA ILE A 25 28.48 8.18 9.44
C ILE A 25 27.14 7.76 10.05
N SER A 26 26.32 7.03 9.29
CA SER A 26 24.97 6.63 9.70
C SER A 26 24.53 5.38 8.94
N MET A 27 23.73 4.54 9.60
CA MET A 27 23.16 3.33 9.02
C MET A 27 21.66 3.28 9.32
N TYR A 28 20.87 2.71 8.41
CA TYR A 28 19.47 2.38 8.63
C TYR A 28 19.22 0.89 8.52
N GLY A 29 18.17 0.41 9.19
CA GLY A 29 17.70 -0.96 9.09
C GLY A 29 16.56 -1.09 8.09
N SER A 30 16.58 -2.14 7.28
CA SER A 30 15.46 -2.49 6.39
C SER A 30 15.29 -4.00 6.31
N CYS A 31 14.07 -4.45 6.06
CA CYS A 31 13.78 -5.88 5.86
C CYS A 31 13.90 -6.18 4.36
N GLN A 32 14.84 -7.05 3.97
CA GLN A 32 15.12 -7.38 2.57
C GLN A 32 15.08 -8.88 2.33
N ASN A 33 14.97 -9.26 1.05
CA ASN A 33 15.07 -10.64 0.62
C ASN A 33 16.54 -11.07 0.56
N ASP A 34 16.78 -12.37 0.62
CA ASP A 34 18.09 -12.93 0.30
C ASP A 34 18.29 -12.93 -1.23
N ASP A 35 19.40 -12.37 -1.69
CA ASP A 35 19.72 -12.22 -3.12
C ASP A 35 20.08 -13.57 -3.79
N ASP A 36 20.41 -14.60 -3.00
CA ASP A 36 20.77 -15.95 -3.47
C ASP A 36 19.56 -16.82 -3.89
N ALA A 37 18.34 -16.32 -3.76
CA ALA A 37 17.14 -17.05 -4.15
C ALA A 37 16.98 -17.04 -5.69
N ARG A 38 17.42 -18.13 -6.34
CA ARG A 38 17.25 -18.47 -7.78
C ARG A 38 15.82 -18.34 -8.35
N ALA A 39 14.84 -17.91 -7.56
CA ALA A 39 13.42 -17.75 -7.88
C ALA A 39 12.88 -16.31 -7.73
N GLY A 40 13.72 -15.28 -7.65
CA GLY A 40 13.28 -13.87 -7.60
C GLY A 40 12.77 -13.39 -6.23
N GLY A 41 13.18 -14.07 -5.14
CA GLY A 41 12.90 -13.65 -3.76
C GLY A 41 11.41 -13.56 -3.42
N SER A 42 11.02 -12.54 -2.65
CA SER A 42 9.62 -12.30 -2.27
C SER A 42 8.81 -11.49 -3.27
N LEU A 43 9.47 -10.92 -4.27
CA LEU A 43 8.87 -10.08 -5.31
C LEU A 43 7.70 -10.76 -6.05
N PRO A 44 7.77 -12.04 -6.49
CA PRO A 44 6.63 -12.67 -7.16
C PRO A 44 5.41 -12.82 -6.24
N TYR A 45 5.60 -13.09 -4.95
CA TYR A 45 4.50 -13.16 -3.98
C TYR A 45 3.84 -11.80 -3.77
N ALA A 46 4.65 -10.74 -3.68
CA ALA A 46 4.14 -9.38 -3.58
C ALA A 46 3.34 -8.96 -4.83
N ILE A 47 3.83 -9.30 -6.03
CA ILE A 47 3.13 -9.02 -7.30
C ILE A 47 1.79 -9.74 -7.35
N ILE A 48 1.75 -11.05 -7.09
CA ILE A 48 0.50 -11.82 -7.10
C ILE A 48 -0.49 -11.25 -6.09
N LEU A 49 -0.02 -10.90 -4.89
CA LEU A 49 -0.87 -10.32 -3.85
C LEU A 49 -1.41 -8.95 -4.27
N ALA A 50 -0.59 -8.10 -4.88
CA ALA A 50 -1.01 -6.82 -5.43
C ALA A 50 -2.04 -7.00 -6.56
N CYS A 51 -1.82 -7.94 -7.48
CA CYS A 51 -2.74 -8.26 -8.56
C CYS A 51 -4.10 -8.76 -8.04
N VAL A 52 -4.10 -9.69 -7.08
CA VAL A 52 -5.34 -10.23 -6.50
C VAL A 52 -6.13 -9.14 -5.78
N ASN A 53 -5.48 -8.34 -4.92
CA ASN A 53 -6.15 -7.26 -4.21
C ASN A 53 -6.65 -6.16 -5.16
N GLY A 54 -5.83 -5.79 -6.14
CA GLY A 54 -6.22 -4.82 -7.17
C GLY A 54 -7.39 -5.30 -8.01
N PHE A 55 -7.40 -6.58 -8.41
CA PHE A 55 -8.49 -7.18 -9.16
C PHE A 55 -9.81 -7.18 -8.37
N VAL A 56 -9.77 -7.59 -7.10
CA VAL A 56 -10.94 -7.56 -6.21
C VAL A 56 -11.45 -6.12 -6.02
N LEU A 57 -10.56 -5.15 -5.87
CA LEU A 57 -10.92 -3.75 -5.72
C LEU A 57 -11.61 -3.18 -6.98
N VAL A 58 -11.12 -3.54 -8.17
CA VAL A 58 -11.73 -3.16 -9.46
C VAL A 58 -13.11 -3.80 -9.61
N LEU A 59 -13.24 -5.10 -9.32
CA LEU A 59 -14.53 -5.78 -9.35
C LEU A 59 -15.53 -5.15 -8.40
N ALA A 60 -15.12 -4.84 -7.17
CA ALA A 60 -15.99 -4.20 -6.19
C ALA A 60 -16.48 -2.83 -6.67
N ASN A 61 -15.63 -2.05 -7.34
CA ASN A 61 -16.03 -0.78 -7.97
C ASN A 61 -17.03 -0.98 -9.12
N ILE A 62 -16.85 -2.02 -9.96
CA ILE A 62 -17.80 -2.34 -11.03
C ILE A 62 -19.17 -2.70 -10.44
N TYR A 63 -19.21 -3.54 -9.41
CA TYR A 63 -20.45 -3.90 -8.74
C TYR A 63 -21.10 -2.70 -8.06
N ALA A 64 -20.33 -1.86 -7.38
CA ALA A 64 -20.81 -0.63 -6.77
C ALA A 64 -21.38 0.36 -7.80
N TYR A 65 -20.79 0.44 -9.00
CA TYR A 65 -21.31 1.27 -10.08
C TYR A 65 -22.64 0.72 -10.62
N ARG A 66 -22.73 -0.60 -10.83
CA ARG A 66 -23.98 -1.24 -11.29
C ARG A 66 -25.11 -1.15 -10.26
N SER A 67 -24.80 -1.24 -8.97
CA SER A 67 -25.80 -1.15 -7.90
C SER A 67 -26.26 0.28 -7.59
N ARG A 68 -25.75 1.30 -8.28
CA ARG A 68 -26.08 2.71 -8.03
C ARG A 68 -27.56 3.04 -8.26
N ASP A 69 -28.19 2.35 -9.21
CA ASP A 69 -29.57 2.60 -9.63
C ASP A 69 -30.61 1.79 -8.84
N VAL A 70 -30.16 0.79 -8.08
CA VAL A 70 -31.06 0.03 -7.21
C VAL A 70 -31.43 0.93 -6.03
N GLN A 71 -32.66 1.44 -6.04
CA GLN A 71 -33.23 2.19 -4.93
C GLN A 71 -33.48 1.24 -3.75
N THR A 72 -32.46 1.03 -2.92
CA THR A 72 -32.63 0.40 -1.61
C THR A 72 -33.10 1.44 -0.60
N GLU A 73 -34.00 1.05 0.32
CA GLU A 73 -34.53 1.89 1.42
C GLU A 73 -33.40 2.52 2.28
N PHE A 74 -32.21 1.94 2.24
CA PHE A 74 -31.00 2.46 2.89
C PHE A 74 -30.06 3.11 1.87
N SER A 75 -29.79 4.41 2.01
CA SER A 75 -28.79 5.16 1.23
C SER A 75 -27.33 4.72 1.47
N GLU A 76 -27.10 3.75 2.36
CA GLU A 76 -25.78 3.24 2.76
C GLU A 76 -24.96 2.69 1.59
N SER A 77 -25.61 2.07 0.60
CA SER A 77 -24.95 1.51 -0.59
C SER A 77 -24.21 2.57 -1.42
N ARG A 78 -24.75 3.80 -1.49
CA ARG A 78 -24.12 4.90 -2.23
C ARG A 78 -22.82 5.38 -1.56
N TYR A 79 -22.79 5.42 -0.22
CA TYR A 79 -21.59 5.79 0.52
C TYR A 79 -20.51 4.72 0.41
N ILE A 80 -20.88 3.44 0.45
CA ILE A 80 -19.96 2.32 0.19
C ILE A 80 -19.36 2.45 -1.21
N GLY A 81 -20.16 2.74 -2.23
CA GLY A 81 -19.63 2.97 -3.59
C GLY A 81 -18.61 4.12 -3.65
N THR A 82 -18.87 5.22 -2.96
CA THR A 82 -17.93 6.35 -2.85
C THR A 82 -16.63 5.94 -2.13
N ILE A 83 -16.71 5.15 -1.05
CA ILE A 83 -15.53 4.62 -0.34
C ILE A 83 -14.69 3.72 -1.25
N MET A 84 -15.32 2.81 -2.00
CA MET A 84 -14.60 1.91 -2.90
C MET A 84 -13.90 2.68 -4.03
N SER A 85 -14.50 3.76 -4.51
CA SER A 85 -13.91 4.63 -5.53
C SER A 85 -12.72 5.44 -4.99
N SER A 86 -12.80 5.93 -3.75
CA SER A 86 -11.70 6.67 -3.12
C SER A 86 -10.53 5.74 -2.76
N MET A 87 -10.79 4.50 -2.36
CA MET A 87 -9.75 3.47 -2.20
C MET A 87 -9.05 3.16 -3.52
N LEU A 88 -9.79 3.01 -4.62
CA LEU A 88 -9.21 2.77 -5.94
C LEU A 88 -8.32 3.94 -6.36
N GLN A 89 -8.82 5.16 -6.22
CA GLN A 89 -8.08 6.39 -6.51
C GLN A 89 -6.79 6.48 -5.66
N ALA A 90 -6.88 6.26 -4.35
CA ALA A 90 -5.73 6.28 -3.45
C ALA A 90 -4.70 5.21 -3.81
N THR A 91 -5.14 4.03 -4.26
CA THR A 91 -4.23 2.96 -4.69
C THR A 91 -3.54 3.32 -6.01
N VAL A 92 -4.28 3.81 -7.00
CA VAL A 92 -3.76 4.17 -8.33
C VAL A 92 -2.76 5.33 -8.24
N MET A 93 -3.02 6.33 -7.40
CA MET A 93 -2.09 7.44 -7.18
C MET A 93 -0.98 7.09 -6.21
N GLY A 94 -1.28 6.34 -5.15
CA GLY A 94 -0.34 6.08 -4.06
C GLY A 94 0.75 5.08 -4.40
N LEU A 95 0.45 4.07 -5.20
CA LEU A 95 1.43 3.05 -5.63
C LEU A 95 2.60 3.63 -6.43
N PRO A 96 2.41 4.46 -7.48
CA PRO A 96 3.53 5.06 -8.20
C PRO A 96 4.33 6.04 -7.33
N ILE A 97 3.68 6.77 -6.41
CA ILE A 97 4.39 7.66 -5.46
C ILE A 97 5.27 6.82 -4.54
N ALA A 98 4.74 5.71 -4.00
CA ALA A 98 5.53 4.80 -3.16
C ALA A 98 6.71 4.17 -3.92
N PHE A 99 6.53 3.86 -5.21
CA PHE A 99 7.60 3.34 -6.06
C PHE A 99 8.70 4.39 -6.32
N LEU A 100 8.31 5.64 -6.60
CA LEU A 100 9.24 6.74 -6.87
C LEU A 100 10.17 7.05 -5.68
N VAL A 101 9.66 6.86 -4.48
CA VAL A 101 10.33 7.26 -3.23
C VAL A 101 11.05 6.09 -2.55
N TYR A 102 11.04 4.89 -3.16
CA TYR A 102 11.54 3.65 -2.57
C TYR A 102 12.99 3.74 -2.04
N ASP A 103 13.87 4.48 -2.71
CA ASP A 103 15.28 4.62 -2.31
C ASP A 103 15.51 5.54 -1.09
N GLN A 104 14.48 6.29 -0.67
CA GLN A 104 14.56 7.23 0.44
C GLN A 104 13.70 6.74 1.62
N PRO A 105 14.28 6.07 2.63
CA PRO A 105 13.52 5.37 3.66
C PRO A 105 12.63 6.30 4.50
N VAL A 106 13.10 7.51 4.78
CA VAL A 106 12.34 8.52 5.55
C VAL A 106 11.12 8.98 4.75
N THR A 107 11.34 9.39 3.50
CA THR A 107 10.28 9.89 2.63
C THR A 107 9.26 8.78 2.33
N TYR A 108 9.73 7.55 2.11
CA TYR A 108 8.88 6.38 1.86
C TYR A 108 7.93 6.10 3.04
N PHE A 109 8.44 6.14 4.26
CA PHE A 109 7.65 5.95 5.48
C PHE A 109 6.57 7.03 5.65
N ILE A 110 6.92 8.30 5.41
CA ILE A 110 5.97 9.41 5.53
C ILE A 110 4.86 9.28 4.47
N VAL A 111 5.21 8.98 3.23
CA VAL A 111 4.23 8.82 2.15
C VAL A 111 3.24 7.69 2.45
N LEU A 112 3.73 6.51 2.85
CA LEU A 112 2.86 5.37 3.15
C LEU A 112 1.96 5.63 4.37
N SER A 113 2.51 6.19 5.45
CA SER A 113 1.72 6.48 6.66
C SER A 113 0.61 7.50 6.38
N LEU A 114 0.88 8.55 5.60
CA LEU A 114 -0.12 9.53 5.17
C LEU A 114 -1.19 8.91 4.26
N LEU A 115 -0.80 8.05 3.32
CA LEU A 115 -1.73 7.35 2.44
C LEU A 115 -2.71 6.49 3.26
N ILE A 116 -2.18 5.68 4.18
CA ILE A 116 -3.00 4.83 5.05
C ILE A 116 -3.93 5.71 5.91
N PHE A 117 -3.41 6.78 6.50
CA PHE A 117 -4.19 7.70 7.32
C PHE A 117 -5.37 8.30 6.55
N VAL A 118 -5.12 8.84 5.34
CA VAL A 118 -6.16 9.45 4.51
C VAL A 118 -7.24 8.42 4.12
N VAL A 119 -6.83 7.21 3.73
CA VAL A 119 -7.77 6.14 3.38
C VAL A 119 -8.62 5.74 4.60
N CYS A 120 -8.01 5.56 5.76
CA CYS A 120 -8.74 5.22 7.00
C CYS A 120 -9.73 6.32 7.40
N VAL A 121 -9.31 7.59 7.34
CA VAL A 121 -10.19 8.73 7.66
C VAL A 121 -11.36 8.80 6.68
N ALA A 122 -11.11 8.63 5.38
CA ALA A 122 -12.18 8.61 4.38
C ALA A 122 -13.22 7.52 4.69
N ILE A 123 -12.79 6.29 4.98
CA ILE A 123 -13.69 5.19 5.34
C ILE A 123 -14.53 5.54 6.57
N LEU A 124 -13.90 6.01 7.65
CA LEU A 124 -14.58 6.34 8.90
C LEU A 124 -15.60 7.46 8.70
N VAL A 125 -15.22 8.51 7.97
CA VAL A 125 -16.11 9.66 7.69
C VAL A 125 -17.30 9.22 6.85
N PHE A 126 -17.08 8.50 5.74
CA PHE A 126 -18.18 8.09 4.86
C PHE A 126 -19.09 7.01 5.46
N ILE A 127 -18.61 6.21 6.43
CA ILE A 127 -19.45 5.21 7.12
C ILE A 127 -20.26 5.83 8.27
N PHE A 128 -19.62 6.63 9.13
CA PHE A 128 -20.23 7.06 10.40
C PHE A 128 -20.96 8.41 10.34
N LEU A 129 -20.52 9.32 9.48
CA LEU A 129 -21.10 10.67 9.40
C LEU A 129 -22.52 10.69 8.81
N PRO A 130 -22.85 9.94 7.73
CA PRO A 130 -24.20 9.96 7.16
C PRO A 130 -25.22 9.08 7.92
N LYS A 131 -24.77 8.33 8.95
CA LYS A 131 -25.65 7.53 9.82
C LYS A 131 -26.28 8.32 10.96
N ARG A 132 -25.92 9.60 11.13
CA ARG A 132 -26.57 10.53 12.07
C ARG A 132 -27.59 11.41 11.39
#